data_AF-A0A8H4RYW8-F1
#
_entry.id   AF-A0A8H4RYW8-F1
#
_cell.length_a   1.000
_cell.length_b   1.000
_cell.length_c   1.000
_cell.angle_alpha   90.00
_cell.angle_beta   90.00
_cell.angle_gamma   90.00
#
_symmetry.space_group_name_H-M   'P 1'
#
loop_
_entity.id
_entity.type
_entity.pdbx_description
1 polymer ?
#
loop_
_entity_poly.entity_id
_entity_poly.type
_entity_poly.pdbx_seq_one_letter_code
_entity_poly.pdbx_strand_id
1 'polypeptide(L)'
;MANYLASIFGTEADKVNCSFYYKIGACRHGDRCSRKHVKPSYSQTILLPNLYQNPAYDPKNKMNPSQLQNHFDAFYEDFWCEMCKFGEIEEVVVCDNNNEFVPPSLYFDCLSGSQRSADIF
;
A
#
# COMPACT_ATOMS: atom_id res chain seq x y z
N MET A 1 8.99 -31.11 -11.41
CA MET A 1 8.10 -30.13 -12.06
C MET A 1 7.57 -29.09 -11.08
N ALA A 2 7.07 -29.49 -9.91
CA ALA A 2 6.61 -28.57 -8.85
C ALA A 2 7.68 -27.56 -8.39
N ASN A 3 8.93 -27.99 -8.21
CA ASN A 3 10.02 -27.10 -7.76
C ASN A 3 10.35 -25.97 -8.75
N TYR A 4 10.19 -26.21 -10.06
CA TYR A 4 10.43 -25.18 -11.08
C TYR A 4 9.31 -24.13 -11.07
N LEU A 5 8.06 -24.56 -10.91
CA LEU A 5 6.92 -23.64 -10.79
C LEU A 5 6.99 -22.81 -9.50
N ALA A 6 7.42 -23.41 -8.39
CA ALA A 6 7.66 -22.69 -7.14
C ALA A 6 8.76 -21.62 -7.26
N SER A 7 9.79 -21.87 -8.07
CA SER A 7 10.86 -20.89 -8.32
C SER A 7 10.45 -19.70 -9.19
N ILE A 8 9.34 -19.84 -9.94
CA ILE A 8 8.83 -18.82 -10.85
C ILE A 8 7.75 -17.97 -10.18
N PHE A 9 7.04 -18.53 -9.19
CA PHE A 9 5.91 -17.88 -8.55
C PHE A 9 6.31 -16.53 -7.91
N GLY A 10 5.57 -15.46 -8.24
CA GLY A 10 5.86 -14.10 -7.75
C GLY A 10 7.04 -13.41 -8.44
N THR A 11 7.68 -14.02 -9.44
CA THR A 11 8.74 -13.41 -10.25
C THR A 11 8.21 -12.92 -11.60
N GLU A 12 8.98 -12.11 -12.34
CA GLU A 12 8.59 -11.65 -13.67
C GLU A 12 8.52 -12.76 -14.72
N ALA A 13 9.13 -13.92 -14.43
CA ALA A 13 9.02 -15.12 -15.24
C ALA A 13 7.64 -15.78 -15.14
N ASP A 14 6.83 -15.41 -14.12
CA ASP A 14 5.44 -15.83 -14.03
C ASP A 14 4.60 -15.08 -15.07
N LYS A 15 4.14 -15.82 -16.08
CA LYS A 15 3.29 -15.30 -17.15
C LYS A 15 1.82 -15.27 -16.78
N VAL A 16 1.43 -15.92 -15.68
CA VAL A 16 0.03 -16.05 -15.24
C VAL A 16 -0.32 -14.99 -14.21
N ASN A 17 0.51 -14.82 -13.18
CA ASN A 17 0.27 -13.85 -12.11
C ASN A 17 1.03 -12.56 -12.33
N CYS A 18 0.45 -11.45 -11.89
CA CYS A 18 1.12 -10.16 -11.95
C CYS A 18 2.17 -10.08 -10.84
N SER A 19 3.45 -10.09 -11.23
CA SER A 19 4.58 -9.93 -10.30
C SER A 19 4.51 -8.63 -9.50
N PHE A 20 4.05 -7.53 -10.12
CA PHE A 20 3.92 -6.24 -9.46
C PHE A 20 2.83 -6.25 -8.38
N TYR A 21 1.64 -6.77 -8.70
CA TYR A 21 0.56 -6.88 -7.73
C TYR A 21 0.92 -7.82 -6.58
N TYR A 22 1.62 -8.92 -6.86
CA TYR A 22 2.04 -9.86 -5.83
C TYR A 22 3.05 -9.26 -4.85
N LYS A 23 4.01 -8.46 -5.34
CA LYS A 23 5.06 -7.87 -4.50
C LYS A 23 4.64 -6.57 -3.81
N ILE A 24 3.87 -5.73 -4.50
CA ILE A 24 3.58 -4.35 -4.09
C ILE A 24 2.11 -4.19 -3.70
N GLY A 25 1.22 -5.14 -4.02
CA GLY A 25 -0.22 -5.00 -3.79
C GLY A 25 -0.94 -4.05 -4.76
N ALA A 26 -0.19 -3.36 -5.64
CA ALA A 26 -0.72 -2.43 -6.64
C ALA A 26 -0.16 -2.71 -8.04
N CYS A 27 -0.95 -2.37 -9.07
CA CYS A 27 -0.53 -2.49 -10.47
C CYS A 27 -1.02 -1.29 -11.28
N ARG A 28 -0.13 -0.72 -12.10
CA ARG A 28 -0.43 0.42 -12.98
C ARG A 28 -1.58 0.19 -13.97
N HIS A 29 -1.87 -1.07 -14.29
CA HIS A 29 -2.95 -1.42 -15.21
C HIS A 29 -4.29 -1.65 -14.49
N GLY A 30 -4.31 -1.68 -13.15
CA GLY A 30 -5.49 -1.99 -12.34
C GLY A 30 -6.20 -3.25 -12.82
N ASP A 31 -7.52 -3.19 -12.96
CA ASP A 31 -8.34 -4.31 -13.45
C ASP A 31 -8.14 -4.65 -14.93
N ARG A 32 -7.49 -3.75 -15.70
CA ARG A 32 -7.17 -3.98 -17.12
C ARG A 32 -5.86 -4.75 -17.31
N CYS A 33 -5.23 -5.22 -16.23
CA CYS A 33 -4.02 -6.01 -16.32
C CYS A 33 -4.28 -7.33 -17.05
N SER A 34 -3.37 -7.70 -17.96
CA SER A 34 -3.43 -8.98 -18.67
C SER A 34 -3.07 -10.18 -17.79
N ARG A 35 -2.44 -9.94 -16.63
CA ARG A 35 -2.04 -10.96 -15.66
C ARG A 35 -2.98 -10.96 -14.46
N LYS A 36 -3.11 -12.10 -13.78
CA LYS A 36 -4.02 -12.24 -12.63
C LYS A 36 -3.53 -11.47 -11.41
N HIS A 37 -4.47 -10.78 -10.76
CA HIS A 37 -4.32 -10.18 -9.45
C HIS A 37 -5.05 -11.07 -8.44
N VAL A 38 -4.29 -11.70 -7.54
CA VAL A 38 -4.84 -12.62 -6.53
C VAL A 38 -4.83 -11.92 -5.19
N LYS A 39 -6.01 -11.53 -4.70
CA LYS A 39 -6.15 -10.91 -3.39
C LYS A 39 -6.15 -11.99 -2.30
N PRO A 40 -5.23 -11.93 -1.32
CA PRO A 40 -5.22 -12.91 -0.23
C PRO A 40 -6.44 -12.68 0.68
N SER A 41 -7.15 -13.72 1.10
CA SER A 41 -8.31 -13.56 2.00
C SER A 41 -7.94 -13.07 3.40
N TYR A 42 -6.69 -13.30 3.80
CA TYR A 42 -6.11 -12.89 5.07
C TYR A 42 -4.68 -12.41 4.81
N SER A 43 -4.32 -11.29 5.42
CA SER A 43 -2.98 -10.71 5.33
C SER A 43 -2.62 -10.06 6.67
N GLN A 44 -1.32 -10.00 6.96
CA GLN A 44 -0.79 -9.20 8.06
C GLN A 44 -0.62 -7.73 7.64
N THR A 45 -0.29 -7.52 6.36
CA THR A 45 -0.18 -6.21 5.73
C THR A 45 -1.54 -5.76 5.19
N ILE A 46 -1.90 -4.51 5.48
CA ILE A 46 -3.07 -3.83 4.94
C ILE A 46 -2.61 -2.66 4.08
N LEU A 47 -3.24 -2.51 2.92
CA LEU A 47 -3.03 -1.39 2.00
C LEU A 47 -4.25 -0.48 2.00
N LEU A 48 -4.01 0.81 2.22
CA LEU A 48 -4.97 1.90 2.18
C LEU A 48 -4.64 2.82 1.00
N PRO A 49 -5.33 2.69 -0.14
CA PRO A 49 -5.09 3.55 -1.28
C PRO A 49 -5.62 4.97 -1.02
N ASN A 50 -4.88 5.97 -1.49
CA ASN A 50 -5.24 7.39 -1.48
C ASN A 50 -5.55 7.99 -0.09
N LEU A 51 -4.97 7.44 0.97
CA LEU A 51 -5.23 7.91 2.34
C LEU A 51 -4.55 9.25 2.64
N TYR A 52 -3.24 9.36 2.34
CA TYR A 52 -2.49 10.59 2.53
C TYR A 52 -2.44 11.39 1.23
N GLN A 53 -3.01 12.59 1.24
CA GLN A 53 -2.91 13.53 0.15
C GLN A 53 -1.90 14.61 0.53
N ASN A 54 -0.70 14.54 -0.06
CA ASN A 54 0.36 15.48 0.24
C ASN A 54 -0.05 16.90 -0.21
N PRO A 55 -0.15 17.88 0.71
CA PRO A 55 -0.50 19.26 0.34
C PRO A 55 0.50 19.90 -0.61
N ALA A 56 1.73 19.38 -0.73
CA ALA A 56 2.72 19.86 -1.69
C ALA A 56 2.25 19.74 -3.16
N TYR A 57 1.35 18.81 -3.47
CA TYR A 57 0.81 18.62 -4.81
C TYR A 57 -0.45 19.45 -5.08
N ASP A 58 -1.02 20.13 -4.07
CA ASP A 58 -2.13 21.06 -4.28
C ASP A 58 -1.60 22.40 -4.84
N PRO A 59 -2.00 22.82 -6.06
CA PRO A 59 -1.58 24.09 -6.65
C PRO A 59 -2.02 25.32 -5.85
N LYS A 60 -2.96 25.19 -4.90
CA LYS A 60 -3.40 26.28 -4.01
C LYS A 60 -2.58 26.37 -2.72
N ASN A 61 -1.68 25.42 -2.48
CA ASN A 61 -0.93 25.36 -1.25
C ASN A 61 0.03 26.55 -1.11
N LYS A 62 0.10 27.11 0.10
CA LYS A 62 0.98 28.21 0.48
C LYS A 62 1.91 27.84 1.64
N MET A 63 1.96 26.55 1.99
CA MET A 63 2.75 26.07 3.12
C MET A 63 4.24 26.08 2.79
N ASN A 64 5.04 26.48 3.78
CA ASN A 64 6.49 26.36 3.76
C ASN A 64 6.92 24.90 4.02
N PRO A 65 8.18 24.52 3.69
CA PRO A 65 8.68 23.16 3.92
C PRO A 65 8.51 22.65 5.36
N SER A 66 8.68 23.51 6.37
CA SER A 66 8.46 23.12 7.77
C SER A 66 6.98 22.86 8.10
N GLN A 67 6.06 23.59 7.47
CA GLN A 67 4.64 23.40 7.67
C GLN A 67 4.15 22.11 6.99
N LEU A 68 4.73 21.76 5.83
CA LEU A 68 4.50 20.48 5.17
C LEU A 68 4.97 19.30 6.03
N GLN A 69 6.16 19.41 6.63
CA GLN A 69 6.65 18.37 7.53
C GLN A 69 5.75 18.22 8.76
N ASN A 70 5.37 19.33 9.41
CA ASN A 70 4.46 19.29 10.55
C ASN A 70 3.09 18.68 10.19
N HIS A 71 2.59 18.94 8.99
CA HIS A 71 1.35 18.34 8.49
C HIS A 71 1.49 16.81 8.33
N PHE A 72 2.62 16.35 7.77
CA PHE A 72 2.91 14.93 7.63
C PHE A 72 3.07 14.24 8.99
N ASP A 73 3.81 14.85 9.92
CA ASP A 73 4.05 14.30 11.25
C ASP A 73 2.73 14.17 12.03
N ALA A 74 1.86 15.19 11.96
CA ALA A 74 0.53 15.16 12.57
C ALA A 74 -0.36 14.05 11.97
N PHE A 75 -0.33 13.88 10.64
CA PHE A 75 -1.06 12.79 9.98
C PHE A 75 -0.52 11.41 10.41
N TYR A 76 0.80 11.25 10.44
CA TYR A 76 1.43 9.98 10.79
C TYR A 76 1.13 9.60 12.25
N GLU A 77 1.19 10.57 13.17
CA GLU A 77 0.87 10.37 14.58
C GLU A 77 -0.60 9.97 14.78
N ASP A 78 -1.53 10.69 14.14
CA ASP A 78 -2.97 10.40 14.22
C ASP A 78 -3.27 9.00 13.68
N PHE A 79 -2.71 8.68 12.51
CA PHE A 79 -2.87 7.36 11.90
C PHE A 79 -2.30 6.24 12.78
N TRP A 80 -1.09 6.41 13.29
CA TRP A 80 -0.44 5.44 14.16
C TRP A 80 -1.28 5.18 15.42
N CYS A 81 -1.72 6.25 16.10
CA CYS A 81 -2.51 6.15 17.31
C CYS A 81 -3.87 5.50 17.07
N GLU A 82 -4.54 5.79 15.94
CA GLU A 82 -5.80 5.17 15.59
C GLU A 82 -5.61 3.67 15.32
N MET A 83 -4.56 3.30 14.60
CA MET A 83 -4.27 1.91 14.27
C MET A 83 -3.85 1.06 15.48
N CYS A 84 -3.17 1.66 16.47
CA CYS A 84 -2.83 0.97 17.71
C CYS A 84 -4.07 0.49 18.50
N LYS A 85 -5.26 1.05 18.24
CA LYS A 85 -6.52 0.59 18.84
C LYS A 85 -6.98 -0.76 18.28
N PHE A 86 -6.58 -1.10 17.06
CA PHE A 86 -6.98 -2.31 16.36
C PHE A 86 -6.00 -3.48 16.53
N GLY A 87 -4.78 -3.19 17.02
CA GLY A 87 -3.76 -4.21 17.27
C GLY A 87 -2.36 -3.60 17.40
N GLU A 88 -1.38 -4.46 17.64
CA GLU A 88 0.03 -4.08 17.62
C GLU A 88 0.49 -3.88 16.18
N ILE A 89 1.11 -2.73 15.90
CA ILE A 89 1.63 -2.36 14.58
C ILE A 89 3.14 -2.58 14.58
N GLU A 90 3.65 -3.28 13.57
CA GLU A 90 5.09 -3.44 13.37
C GLU A 90 5.69 -2.29 12.55
N GLU A 91 5.05 -1.98 11.42
CA GLU A 91 5.54 -1.00 10.46
C GLU A 91 4.39 -0.22 9.84
N VAL A 92 4.61 1.07 9.55
CA VAL A 92 3.74 1.91 8.72
C VAL A 92 4.60 2.56 7.64
N VAL A 93 4.22 2.38 6.38
CA VAL A 93 4.89 2.96 5.22
C VAL A 93 3.90 3.82 4.45
N VAL A 94 4.19 5.13 4.37
CA VAL A 94 3.43 6.07 3.55
C VAL A 94 4.15 6.30 2.23
N CYS A 95 3.53 5.92 1.11
CA CYS A 95 4.10 6.14 -0.22
C CYS A 95 3.61 7.46 -0.82
N ASP A 96 4.53 8.42 -0.97
CA ASP A 96 4.27 9.70 -1.65
C ASP A 96 4.40 9.57 -3.18
N ASN A 97 3.55 8.73 -3.76
CA ASN A 97 3.57 8.49 -5.21
C ASN A 97 2.80 9.59 -5.94
N ASN A 98 3.49 10.40 -6.73
CA ASN A 98 2.87 11.43 -7.58
C ASN A 98 2.55 10.93 -9.00
N ASN A 99 2.21 9.66 -9.16
CA ASN A 99 1.96 9.07 -10.47
C ASN A 99 0.47 8.75 -10.64
N GLU A 100 -0.11 9.13 -11.77
CA GLU A 100 -1.53 8.92 -12.09
C GLU A 100 -1.95 7.43 -12.05
N PHE A 101 -0.97 6.53 -12.21
CA PHE A 101 -1.21 5.08 -12.28
C PHE A 101 -1.12 4.36 -10.93
N VAL A 102 -0.47 4.96 -9.93
CA VAL A 102 -0.36 4.36 -8.59
C VAL A 102 -0.65 5.46 -7.57
N PRO A 103 -1.87 5.50 -7.01
CA PRO A 103 -2.22 6.52 -6.05
C PRO A 103 -1.30 6.43 -4.82
N PRO A 104 -1.06 7.54 -4.11
CA PRO A 104 -0.36 7.51 -2.84
C PRO A 104 -1.04 6.47 -1.96
N SER A 105 -0.27 5.54 -1.43
CA SER A 105 -0.80 4.37 -0.72
C SER A 105 -0.11 4.27 0.62
N LEU A 106 -0.86 3.91 1.65
CA LEU A 106 -0.31 3.62 2.96
C LEU A 106 -0.36 2.11 3.19
N TYR A 107 0.77 1.55 3.59
CA TYR A 107 0.90 0.17 4.03
C TYR A 107 1.12 0.15 5.53
N PHE A 108 0.50 -0.79 6.22
CA PHE A 108 0.85 -1.07 7.60
C PHE A 108 0.72 -2.54 7.93
N ASP A 109 1.61 -3.01 8.80
CA ASP A 109 1.68 -4.40 9.25
C ASP A 109 1.14 -4.53 10.66
N CYS A 110 0.17 -5.43 10.85
CA CYS A 110 -0.42 -5.72 12.16
C CYS A 110 -0.05 -7.13 12.63
N LEU A 111 0.53 -7.20 13.83
CA LEU A 111 1.07 -8.42 14.45
C LEU A 111 -0.06 -9.34 14.96
N SER A 112 -1.19 -8.75 15.36
CA SER A 112 -2.37 -9.51 15.80
C SER A 112 -3.14 -10.07 14.60
N GLY A 113 -2.62 -11.17 14.06
CA GLY A 113 -3.30 -12.23 13.32
C GLY A 113 -4.53 -11.87 12.49
N SER A 114 -4.33 -11.80 11.18
CA SER A 114 -5.37 -12.04 10.16
C SER A 114 -6.56 -11.07 10.20
N GLN A 115 -6.29 -9.78 10.01
CA GLN A 115 -7.36 -8.92 9.50
C GLN A 115 -7.74 -9.41 8.10
N ARG A 116 -9.05 -9.53 7.83
CA ARG A 116 -9.53 -9.70 6.45
C ARG A 116 -8.85 -8.61 5.66
N SER A 117 -8.25 -8.95 4.51
CA SER A 117 -7.69 -7.97 3.57
C SER A 117 -8.79 -6.97 3.23
N ALA A 118 -8.94 -5.92 4.02
CA ALA A 118 -10.06 -5.03 3.90
C ALA A 118 -9.81 -4.28 2.60
N ASP A 119 -10.73 -4.44 1.64
CA ASP A 119 -10.89 -3.39 0.64
C ASP A 119 -11.36 -2.16 1.41
N ILE A 120 -10.41 -1.34 1.86
CA ILE A 120 -10.73 -0.01 2.33
C ILE A 120 -10.76 0.82 1.04
N PHE A 121 -11.94 0.80 0.42
CA PHE A 121 -12.33 1.62 -0.73
C PHE A 121 -12.57 3.07 -0.29
#